data_AF-N6UJH4-F1
#
_entry.id   AF-N6UJH4-F1
#
_cell.length_a   1.000
_cell.length_b   1.000
_cell.length_c   1.000
_cell.angle_alpha   90.00
_cell.angle_beta   90.00
_cell.angle_gamma   90.00
#
_symmetry.space_group_name_H-M   'P 1'
#
loop_
_entity.id
_entity.type
_entity.pdbx_description
1 polymer ?
#
loop_
_entity_poly.entity_id
_entity_poly.type
_entity_poly.pdbx_seq_one_letter_code
_entity_poly.pdbx_strand_id
1 'polypeptide(L)'
;MKQDLTVHQYSLVANYFLSAHFGSASFNAFPGWTHIYGPFLIYFSSGNDEQILNAVEAQVTIEQEKWPYSFVNDNDYPLIRGSVSGKVTGQTKAAITLYDSTEEQYDLQQLGYLYATTTDANGNFVINNVRPGFYKIVAYPVAGQGSENLAEQTVTITAGITLSLNLAHGQLNTKITMMVILEPFAYL
;
A
#
# COMPACT_ATOMS: atom_id res chain seq x y z
N MET A 1 -2.01 -1.42 6.40
CA MET A 1 -2.15 -2.59 5.50
C MET A 1 -3.25 -3.49 6.03
N LYS A 2 -4.03 -4.12 5.15
CA LYS A 2 -5.07 -5.08 5.55
C LYS A 2 -4.40 -6.43 5.84
N GLN A 3 -4.58 -6.94 7.06
CA GLN A 3 -4.07 -8.25 7.47
C GLN A 3 -5.21 -9.27 7.40
N ASP A 4 -4.88 -10.50 7.00
CA ASP A 4 -5.81 -11.62 6.98
C ASP A 4 -5.10 -12.95 7.32
N LEU A 5 -5.86 -14.05 7.34
CA LEU A 5 -5.36 -15.38 7.63
C LEU A 5 -4.38 -15.83 6.54
N THR A 6 -3.21 -16.31 6.97
CA THR A 6 -2.21 -16.92 6.10
C THR A 6 -2.12 -18.43 6.31
N VAL A 7 -2.49 -18.91 7.51
CA VAL A 7 -2.57 -20.34 7.89
C VAL A 7 -3.80 -20.58 8.79
N HIS A 8 -4.30 -21.80 8.79
CA HIS A 8 -5.37 -22.24 9.72
C HIS A 8 -5.09 -23.68 10.20
N GLN A 9 -5.96 -24.22 11.07
CA GLN A 9 -5.89 -25.59 11.56
C GLN A 9 -5.59 -26.60 10.44
N TYR A 10 -4.83 -27.64 10.78
CA TYR A 10 -4.23 -28.61 9.85
C TYR A 10 -3.16 -27.99 8.95
N SER A 11 -3.10 -28.39 7.68
CA SER A 11 -2.15 -27.94 6.67
C SER A 11 -2.81 -26.99 5.67
N LEU A 12 -3.69 -26.10 6.14
CA LEU A 12 -4.34 -25.10 5.30
C LEU A 12 -3.47 -23.84 5.21
N VAL A 13 -3.00 -23.55 3.99
CA VAL A 13 -2.36 -22.29 3.62
C VAL A 13 -3.38 -21.46 2.85
N ALA A 14 -3.56 -20.20 3.24
CA ALA A 14 -4.53 -19.31 2.63
C ALA A 14 -3.85 -18.08 2.01
N ASN A 15 -4.41 -17.63 0.88
CA ASN A 15 -4.09 -16.36 0.26
C ASN A 15 -5.38 -15.55 0.11
N TYR A 16 -5.70 -14.75 1.14
CA TYR A 16 -6.90 -13.92 1.16
C TYR A 16 -6.66 -12.63 0.39
N PHE A 17 -7.34 -12.49 -0.74
CA PHE A 17 -7.27 -11.27 -1.55
C PHE A 17 -8.21 -10.17 -1.07
N LEU A 18 -9.36 -10.58 -0.53
CA LEU A 18 -10.36 -9.70 0.08
C LEU A 18 -11.05 -10.42 1.22
N SER A 19 -11.52 -9.65 2.20
CA SER A 19 -12.29 -10.12 3.33
C SER A 19 -13.02 -8.94 3.98
N ALA A 20 -13.92 -9.27 4.91
CA ALA A 20 -14.56 -8.35 5.84
C ALA A 20 -13.95 -8.45 7.26
N HIS A 21 -12.76 -9.05 7.41
CA HIS A 21 -12.06 -9.12 8.69
C HIS A 21 -11.57 -7.74 9.16
N PHE A 22 -11.46 -7.59 10.49
CA PHE A 22 -10.94 -6.37 11.14
C PHE A 22 -11.67 -5.07 10.76
N GLY A 23 -12.98 -5.14 10.53
CA GLY A 23 -13.80 -3.95 10.25
C GLY A 23 -13.69 -3.43 8.80
N SER A 24 -13.06 -4.20 7.91
CA SER A 24 -13.08 -3.89 6.48
C SER A 24 -14.49 -4.03 5.88
N ALA A 25 -14.80 -3.19 4.90
CA ALA A 25 -16.13 -3.14 4.29
C ALA A 25 -16.51 -4.46 3.60
N SER A 26 -17.81 -4.74 3.52
CA SER A 26 -18.32 -5.88 2.72
C SER A 26 -18.01 -5.67 1.24
N PHE A 27 -17.59 -6.73 0.57
CA PHE A 27 -17.36 -6.72 -0.87
C PHE A 27 -18.70 -6.70 -1.63
N ASN A 28 -18.92 -5.64 -2.41
CA ASN A 28 -20.11 -5.45 -3.24
C ASN A 28 -19.69 -5.04 -4.65
N ALA A 29 -19.43 -6.00 -5.53
CA ALA A 29 -19.18 -5.73 -6.94
C ALA A 29 -20.48 -5.40 -7.70
N PHE A 30 -20.40 -4.49 -8.66
CA PHE A 30 -21.50 -4.14 -9.56
C PHE A 30 -21.46 -4.99 -10.85
N PRO A 31 -22.60 -5.15 -11.57
CA PRO A 31 -22.62 -5.90 -12.82
C PRO A 31 -21.60 -5.37 -13.84
N GLY A 32 -20.76 -6.27 -14.38
CA GLY A 32 -19.72 -5.93 -15.34
C GLY A 32 -18.39 -5.46 -14.73
N TRP A 33 -18.27 -5.41 -13.40
CA TRP A 33 -16.99 -5.19 -12.74
C TRP A 33 -16.04 -6.37 -12.97
N THR A 34 -14.78 -6.07 -13.26
CA THR A 34 -13.71 -7.03 -13.49
C THR A 34 -12.46 -6.64 -12.71
N HIS A 35 -11.70 -7.64 -12.28
CA HIS A 35 -10.48 -7.45 -11.50
C HIS A 35 -9.59 -8.67 -11.57
N ILE A 36 -8.27 -8.48 -11.53
CA ILE A 36 -7.30 -9.58 -11.46
C ILE A 36 -6.58 -9.58 -10.12
N TYR A 37 -6.74 -10.68 -9.39
CA TYR A 37 -5.94 -11.01 -8.22
C TYR A 37 -4.76 -11.88 -8.64
N GLY A 38 -3.55 -11.42 -8.35
CA GLY A 38 -2.31 -12.07 -8.78
C GLY A 38 -1.80 -11.52 -10.12
N PRO A 39 -1.08 -12.34 -10.90
CA PRO A 39 -0.73 -13.74 -10.66
C PRO A 39 0.18 -13.92 -9.43
N PHE A 40 0.08 -15.07 -8.78
CA PHE A 40 0.93 -15.47 -7.66
C PHE A 40 1.53 -16.85 -7.93
N LEU A 41 2.68 -17.13 -7.31
CA LEU A 41 3.36 -18.41 -7.42
C LEU A 41 3.24 -19.16 -6.09
N ILE A 42 2.82 -20.42 -6.15
CA ILE A 42 3.04 -21.39 -5.08
C ILE A 42 4.22 -22.24 -5.50
N TYR A 43 5.32 -22.14 -4.77
CA TYR A 43 6.58 -22.82 -5.07
C TYR A 43 6.88 -23.89 -4.03
N PHE A 44 7.23 -25.09 -4.47
CA PHE A 44 7.58 -26.22 -3.61
C PHE A 44 9.03 -26.60 -3.85
N SER A 45 9.90 -26.18 -2.92
CA SER A 45 11.29 -26.63 -2.85
C SER A 45 11.44 -27.82 -1.92
N SER A 46 12.53 -28.57 -2.08
CA SER A 46 12.88 -29.71 -1.22
C SER A 46 14.37 -29.69 -0.92
N GLY A 47 14.76 -30.15 0.26
CA GLY A 47 16.16 -30.20 0.70
C GLY A 47 16.28 -29.91 2.18
N ASN A 48 17.50 -29.68 2.64
CA ASN A 48 17.73 -29.03 3.93
C ASN A 48 17.42 -27.52 3.85
N ASP A 49 17.45 -26.84 4.99
CA ASP A 49 17.08 -25.41 5.09
C ASP A 49 17.88 -24.51 4.15
N GLU A 50 19.21 -24.72 4.05
CA GLU A 50 20.07 -23.93 3.17
C GLU A 50 19.72 -24.14 1.70
N GLN A 51 19.47 -25.38 1.29
CA GLN A 51 19.06 -25.71 -0.08
C GLN A 51 17.69 -25.10 -0.42
N ILE A 52 16.75 -25.14 0.52
CA ILE A 52 15.42 -24.53 0.36
C ILE A 52 15.54 -23.02 0.19
N LEU A 53 16.30 -22.34 1.05
CA LEU A 53 16.49 -20.89 0.96
C LEU A 53 17.12 -20.49 -0.37
N ASN A 54 18.20 -21.17 -0.78
CA ASN A 54 18.86 -20.90 -2.06
C ASN A 54 17.93 -21.13 -3.26
N ALA A 55 17.12 -22.20 -3.24
CA ALA A 55 16.15 -22.47 -4.30
C ALA A 55 15.06 -21.41 -4.38
N VAL A 56 14.54 -20.95 -3.23
CA VAL A 56 13.54 -19.89 -3.14
C VAL A 56 14.12 -18.56 -3.66
N GLU A 57 15.32 -18.18 -3.24
CA GLU A 57 15.99 -16.96 -3.70
C GLU A 57 16.19 -16.97 -5.23
N ALA A 58 16.69 -18.08 -5.77
CA ALA A 58 16.85 -18.24 -7.22
C ALA A 58 15.51 -18.14 -7.97
N GLN A 59 14.45 -18.78 -7.45
CA GLN A 59 13.12 -18.71 -8.05
C GLN A 59 12.56 -17.27 -8.01
N VAL A 60 12.76 -16.55 -6.91
CA VAL A 60 12.33 -15.14 -6.79
C VAL A 60 12.99 -14.28 -7.86
N THR A 61 14.30 -14.42 -8.09
CA THR A 61 15.00 -13.68 -9.15
C THR A 61 14.40 -13.97 -10.53
N ILE A 62 14.16 -15.25 -10.85
CA ILE A 62 13.56 -15.66 -12.13
C ILE A 62 12.17 -15.05 -12.31
N GLU A 63 11.32 -15.09 -11.29
CA GLU A 63 9.96 -14.58 -11.40
C GLU A 63 9.90 -13.05 -11.43
N GLN A 64 10.83 -12.34 -10.78
CA GLN A 64 10.95 -10.88 -10.88
C GLN A 64 11.26 -10.44 -12.31
N GLU A 65 12.10 -11.17 -13.04
CA GLU A 65 12.45 -10.86 -14.43
C GLU A 65 11.30 -11.14 -15.40
N LYS A 66 10.45 -12.14 -15.11
CA LYS A 66 9.28 -12.47 -15.93
C LYS A 66 8.11 -11.52 -15.73
N TRP A 67 8.09 -10.79 -14.62
CA TRP A 67 6.99 -9.93 -14.26
C TRP A 67 7.09 -8.57 -14.99
N PRO A 68 5.99 -8.06 -15.59
CA PRO A 68 4.66 -8.65 -15.66
C PRO A 68 4.59 -9.79 -16.67
N TYR A 69 3.89 -10.87 -16.31
CA TYR A 69 3.88 -12.12 -17.06
C TYR A 69 3.17 -11.98 -18.41
N SER A 70 3.91 -12.15 -19.50
CA SER A 70 3.40 -12.03 -20.87
C SER A 70 2.39 -13.11 -21.28
N PHE A 71 2.30 -14.21 -20.54
CA PHE A 71 1.30 -15.25 -20.81
C PHE A 71 -0.12 -14.85 -20.36
N VAL A 72 -0.25 -13.84 -19.47
CA VAL A 72 -1.55 -13.35 -19.02
C VAL A 72 -2.12 -12.42 -20.09
N ASN A 73 -3.08 -12.93 -20.85
CA ASN A 73 -3.75 -12.20 -21.93
C ASN A 73 -5.12 -11.69 -21.46
N ASP A 74 -5.12 -10.59 -20.71
CA ASP A 74 -6.33 -9.94 -20.20
C ASP A 74 -6.17 -8.41 -20.22
N ASN A 75 -7.25 -7.69 -20.55
CA ASN A 75 -7.26 -6.22 -20.55
C ASN A 75 -7.02 -5.65 -19.15
N ASP A 76 -7.47 -6.37 -18.12
CA ASP A 76 -7.18 -6.05 -16.73
C ASP A 76 -5.78 -6.50 -16.33
N TYR A 77 -4.87 -6.85 -17.23
CA TYR A 77 -3.46 -7.12 -16.91
C TYR A 77 -2.51 -6.35 -17.85
N PRO A 78 -2.34 -5.03 -17.65
CA PRO A 78 -1.45 -4.26 -18.50
C PRO A 78 0.00 -4.70 -18.31
N LEU A 79 0.67 -5.03 -19.41
CA LEU A 79 2.10 -5.36 -19.44
C LEU A 79 2.98 -4.12 -19.38
N ILE A 80 2.52 -2.99 -19.94
CA ILE A 80 3.24 -1.72 -19.86
C ILE A 80 2.67 -0.93 -18.68
N ARG A 81 3.51 -0.71 -17.68
CA ARG A 81 3.13 -0.06 -16.41
C ARG A 81 3.93 1.22 -16.20
N GLY A 82 3.35 2.13 -15.44
CA GLY A 82 4.03 3.36 -15.03
C GLY A 82 4.74 3.19 -13.69
N SER A 83 5.37 4.26 -13.24
CA SER A 83 5.95 4.36 -11.90
C SER A 83 5.61 5.71 -11.29
N VAL A 84 5.66 5.80 -9.96
CA VAL A 84 5.60 7.07 -9.23
C VAL A 84 6.88 7.20 -8.42
N SER A 85 7.54 8.34 -8.52
CA SER A 85 8.60 8.72 -7.59
C SER A 85 8.26 10.08 -6.98
N GLY A 86 8.87 10.38 -5.85
CA GLY A 86 8.65 11.68 -5.26
C GLY A 86 9.38 11.89 -3.96
N LYS A 87 9.07 13.02 -3.34
CA LYS A 87 9.63 13.42 -2.06
C LYS A 87 8.54 13.93 -1.12
N VAL A 88 8.57 13.43 0.11
CA VAL A 88 7.80 13.95 1.23
C VAL A 88 8.62 15.00 1.97
N THR A 89 8.01 16.13 2.29
CA THR A 89 8.61 17.21 3.08
C THR A 89 7.78 17.50 4.32
N GLY A 90 8.39 18.09 5.35
CA GLY A 90 7.79 18.21 6.68
C GLY A 90 8.06 16.94 7.49
N GLN A 91 7.18 15.95 7.44
CA GLN A 91 7.39 14.64 8.07
C GLN A 91 7.96 13.65 7.04
N THR A 92 9.29 13.66 6.90
CA THR A 92 9.96 12.84 5.87
C THR A 92 9.77 11.35 6.06
N LYS A 93 9.60 10.86 7.30
CA LYS A 93 9.26 9.46 7.57
C LYS A 93 7.76 9.23 7.40
N ALA A 94 7.38 8.61 6.29
CA ALA A 94 5.99 8.37 5.95
C ALA A 94 5.78 7.00 5.29
N ALA A 95 4.61 6.43 5.51
CA ALA A 95 4.06 5.36 4.70
C ALA A 95 3.28 6.01 3.54
N ILE A 96 3.57 5.57 2.32
CA ILE A 96 2.91 6.06 1.11
C ILE A 96 1.91 5.01 0.65
N THR A 97 0.67 5.43 0.44
CA THR A 97 -0.38 4.60 -0.15
C THR A 97 -0.87 5.26 -1.44
N LEU A 98 -0.96 4.48 -2.51
CA LEU A 98 -1.51 4.89 -3.80
C LEU A 98 -2.67 3.96 -4.14
N TYR A 99 -3.87 4.50 -4.34
CA TYR A 99 -5.09 3.72 -4.52
C TYR A 99 -6.06 4.40 -5.49
N ASP A 100 -6.80 3.62 -6.26
CA ASP A 100 -7.62 4.07 -7.40
C ASP A 100 -9.02 4.58 -7.02
N SER A 101 -9.48 4.38 -5.79
CA SER A 101 -10.70 5.04 -5.31
C SER A 101 -10.40 6.48 -4.91
N THR A 102 -10.90 7.45 -5.68
CA THR A 102 -10.77 8.87 -5.32
C THR A 102 -11.87 9.37 -4.38
N GLU A 103 -12.89 8.55 -4.12
CA GLU A 103 -14.04 8.91 -3.26
C GLU A 103 -14.06 8.16 -1.92
N GLU A 104 -13.30 7.07 -1.76
CA GLU A 104 -13.25 6.28 -0.53
C GLU A 104 -11.85 6.35 0.12
N GLN A 105 -11.77 6.10 1.43
CA GLN A 105 -10.49 5.90 2.09
C GLN A 105 -9.89 4.52 1.73
N TYR A 106 -8.56 4.40 1.76
CA TYR A 106 -7.86 3.18 1.32
C TYR A 106 -8.25 1.92 2.11
N ASP A 107 -8.66 2.07 3.36
CA ASP A 107 -9.10 0.99 4.26
C ASP A 107 -10.51 0.48 3.91
N LEU A 108 -11.34 1.33 3.31
CA LEU A 108 -12.66 0.98 2.81
C LEU A 108 -12.63 0.44 1.38
N GLN A 109 -11.58 0.74 0.61
CA GLN A 109 -11.43 0.28 -0.77
C GLN A 109 -11.44 -1.26 -0.86
N GLN A 110 -12.39 -1.80 -1.62
CA GLN A 110 -12.53 -3.25 -1.88
C GLN A 110 -12.42 -3.61 -3.37
N LEU A 111 -12.72 -2.68 -4.28
CA LEU A 111 -12.93 -2.97 -5.71
C LEU A 111 -11.77 -2.59 -6.63
N GLY A 112 -10.72 -1.99 -6.09
CA GLY A 112 -9.64 -1.42 -6.90
C GLY A 112 -8.25 -1.75 -6.38
N TYR A 113 -7.23 -1.31 -7.10
CA TYR A 113 -5.83 -1.59 -6.85
C TYR A 113 -5.21 -0.64 -5.82
N LEU A 114 -4.42 -1.22 -4.91
CA LEU A 114 -3.66 -0.50 -3.90
C LEU A 114 -2.18 -0.84 -4.03
N TYR A 115 -1.35 0.19 -3.93
CA TYR A 115 0.10 0.11 -3.88
C TYR A 115 0.60 0.82 -2.62
N ALA A 116 1.66 0.30 -2.02
CA ALA A 116 2.26 0.92 -0.85
C ALA A 116 3.78 0.86 -0.91
N THR A 117 4.41 1.87 -0.30
CA THR A 117 5.85 1.93 -0.07
C THR A 117 6.12 2.78 1.18
N THR A 118 7.38 2.90 1.57
CA THR A 118 7.80 3.84 2.62
C THR A 118 8.83 4.81 2.05
N THR A 119 8.94 5.97 2.66
CA THR A 119 10.02 6.89 2.34
C THR A 119 11.37 6.41 2.89
N ASP A 120 12.45 6.84 2.24
CA ASP A 120 13.80 6.79 2.80
C ASP A 120 13.99 7.85 3.91
N ALA A 121 15.19 7.90 4.50
CA ALA A 121 15.51 8.87 5.55
C ALA A 121 15.37 10.34 5.11
N ASN A 122 15.46 10.62 3.82
CA ASN A 122 15.37 11.96 3.22
C ASN A 122 13.97 12.29 2.70
N GLY A 123 13.00 11.38 2.88
CA GLY A 123 11.62 11.54 2.40
C GLY A 123 11.40 11.09 0.96
N ASN A 124 12.40 10.54 0.27
CA ASN A 124 12.22 10.09 -1.10
C ASN A 124 11.48 8.74 -1.13
N PHE A 125 10.65 8.52 -2.14
CA PHE A 125 9.97 7.24 -2.33
C PHE A 125 9.85 6.90 -3.82
N VAL A 126 9.66 5.60 -4.09
CA VAL A 126 9.35 5.08 -5.42
C VAL A 126 8.31 3.96 -5.28
N ILE A 127 7.31 3.98 -6.15
CA ILE A 127 6.36 2.90 -6.40
C ILE A 127 6.53 2.52 -7.88
N ASN A 128 7.12 1.35 -8.12
CA ASN A 128 7.30 0.84 -9.47
C ASN A 128 6.07 0.05 -9.93
N ASN A 129 5.94 -0.08 -11.24
CA ASN A 129 5.04 -1.05 -11.84
C ASN A 129 3.55 -0.86 -11.50
N VAL A 130 3.14 0.41 -11.45
CA VAL A 130 1.77 0.83 -11.21
C VAL A 130 0.96 0.72 -12.50
N ARG A 131 -0.25 0.17 -12.41
CA ARG A 131 -1.16 0.13 -13.56
C ARG A 131 -1.45 1.55 -14.05
N PRO A 132 -1.56 1.78 -15.36
CA PRO A 132 -2.06 3.06 -15.87
C PRO A 132 -3.48 3.32 -15.33
N GLY A 133 -3.76 4.56 -14.93
CA GLY A 133 -5.03 4.89 -14.30
C GLY A 133 -4.99 6.18 -13.50
N PHE A 134 -6.08 6.45 -12.79
CA PHE A 134 -6.25 7.62 -11.93
C PHE A 134 -6.24 7.17 -10.47
N TYR A 135 -5.44 7.84 -9.65
CA TYR A 135 -5.15 7.40 -8.29
C TYR A 135 -5.12 8.57 -7.32
N LYS A 136 -5.49 8.32 -6.07
CA LYS A 136 -5.12 9.15 -4.92
C LYS A 136 -3.83 8.61 -4.31
N ILE A 137 -2.86 9.49 -4.08
CA ILE A 137 -1.64 9.21 -3.31
C ILE A 137 -1.72 9.93 -1.98
N VAL A 138 -1.39 9.25 -0.89
CA VAL A 138 -1.38 9.80 0.47
C VAL A 138 -0.10 9.40 1.18
N ALA A 139 0.57 10.37 1.79
CA ALA A 139 1.66 10.16 2.73
C ALA A 139 1.13 10.23 4.16
N TYR A 140 1.12 9.09 4.85
CA TYR A 140 0.80 8.97 6.26
C TYR A 140 2.07 9.14 7.09
N PRO A 141 2.16 10.14 7.98
CA PRO A 141 3.28 10.25 8.90
C PRO A 141 3.39 8.98 9.77
N VAL A 142 4.58 8.39 9.87
CA VAL A 142 4.82 7.23 10.76
C VAL A 142 5.55 7.62 12.05
N ALA A 143 5.97 8.88 12.14
CA ALA A 143 6.55 9.50 13.32
C ALA A 143 6.30 11.01 13.25
N GLY A 144 6.31 11.68 14.41
CA GLY A 144 6.16 13.13 14.50
C GLY A 144 4.72 13.56 14.75
N GLN A 145 4.29 14.63 14.07
CA GLN A 145 2.93 15.18 14.19
C GLN A 145 1.90 14.12 13.74
N GLY A 146 0.77 14.02 14.45
CA GLY A 146 -0.15 12.88 14.37
C GLY A 146 -0.75 12.62 12.98
N SER A 147 -1.45 11.50 12.86
CA SER A 147 -2.04 10.98 11.61
C SER A 147 -3.05 11.92 10.94
N GLU A 148 -3.47 12.98 11.62
CA GLU A 148 -4.31 14.07 11.07
C GLU A 148 -3.58 14.95 10.03
N ASN A 149 -2.25 14.95 10.02
CA ASN A 149 -1.45 15.74 9.08
C ASN A 149 -1.11 14.90 7.85
N LEU A 150 -2.08 14.70 6.97
CA LEU A 150 -1.88 13.96 5.73
C LEU A 150 -1.38 14.91 4.62
N ALA A 151 -0.51 14.39 3.75
CA ALA A 151 -0.16 15.03 2.50
C ALA A 151 -0.69 14.14 1.38
N GLU A 152 -1.59 14.68 0.56
CA GLU A 152 -2.29 13.90 -0.46
C GLU A 152 -2.45 14.66 -1.77
N GLN A 153 -2.54 13.91 -2.86
CA GLN A 153 -2.74 14.43 -4.20
C GLN A 153 -3.46 13.38 -5.05
N THR A 154 -4.20 13.83 -6.07
CA THR A 154 -4.71 12.96 -7.12
C THR A 154 -3.81 13.01 -8.34
N VAL A 155 -3.49 11.86 -8.92
CA VAL A 155 -2.49 11.69 -9.97
C VAL A 155 -2.99 10.77 -11.08
N THR A 156 -2.48 10.99 -12.29
CA THR A 156 -2.70 10.11 -13.44
C THR A 156 -1.40 9.38 -13.78
N ILE A 157 -1.44 8.05 -13.77
CA ILE A 157 -0.33 7.19 -14.13
C ILE A 157 -0.48 6.81 -15.60
N THR A 158 0.58 7.07 -16.37
CA THR A 158 0.64 6.74 -17.80
C THR A 158 1.55 5.54 -18.01
N ALA A 159 1.18 4.65 -18.92
CA ALA A 159 1.94 3.47 -19.28
C ALA A 159 3.39 3.85 -19.67
N GLY A 160 4.38 3.20 -19.06
CA GLY A 160 5.80 3.37 -19.38
C GLY A 160 6.42 4.68 -18.88
N ILE A 161 5.68 5.50 -18.15
CA ILE A 161 6.15 6.82 -17.67
C ILE A 161 6.32 6.80 -16.15
N THR A 162 7.41 7.41 -15.68
CA THR A 162 7.60 7.74 -14.26
C THR A 162 7.05 9.13 -13.99
N LEU A 163 6.01 9.21 -13.16
CA LEU A 163 5.51 10.45 -12.59
C LEU A 163 6.36 10.85 -11.39
N SER A 164 6.88 12.08 -11.38
CA SER A 164 7.60 12.66 -10.24
C SER A 164 6.74 13.70 -9.53
N LEU A 165 6.62 13.64 -8.20
CA LEU A 165 5.80 14.57 -7.42
C LEU A 165 6.39 14.95 -6.05
N ASN A 166 5.82 15.97 -5.41
CA ASN A 166 6.16 16.36 -4.05
C ASN A 166 4.92 16.32 -3.16
N LEU A 167 5.04 15.74 -1.97
CA LEU A 167 4.00 15.71 -0.95
C LEU A 167 4.50 16.52 0.26
N ALA A 168 3.73 17.53 0.67
CA ALA A 168 4.11 18.37 1.80
C ALA A 168 3.09 18.22 2.92
N HIS A 169 3.54 17.72 4.07
CA HIS A 169 2.73 17.78 5.28
C HIS A 169 2.66 19.23 5.77
N GLY A 170 1.47 19.68 6.15
CA GLY A 170 1.30 20.98 6.78
C GLY A 170 2.08 21.06 8.09
N GLN A 171 2.61 22.25 8.42
CA GLN A 171 3.05 22.53 9.78
C GLN A 171 1.81 22.85 10.62
N LEU A 172 1.56 22.08 11.68
CA LEU A 172 0.62 22.48 12.70
C LEU A 172 1.17 23.73 13.39
N ASN A 173 0.54 24.89 13.15
CA ASN A 173 0.72 26.09 13.96
C ASN A 173 0.02 25.89 15.31
N THR A 174 0.45 24.91 16.12
CA THR A 174 -0.11 24.68 17.44
C THR A 174 0.43 25.71 18.43
N LYS A 175 -0.29 26.83 18.55
CA LYS A 175 -0.33 27.57 19.80
C LYS A 175 -1.04 26.65 20.81
N ILE A 176 -0.28 25.83 21.54
CA ILE A 176 -0.84 25.00 22.61
C ILE A 176 -1.27 25.95 23.73
N THR A 177 -2.55 26.34 23.74
CA THR A 177 -3.17 26.88 24.95
C THR A 177 -3.40 25.70 25.87
N MET A 178 -2.43 25.47 26.76
CA MET A 178 -2.53 24.49 27.84
C MET A 178 -3.61 24.97 28.81
N MET A 179 -4.84 24.46 28.67
CA MET A 179 -5.88 24.66 29.67
C MET A 179 -5.57 23.74 30.85
N VAL A 180 -4.87 24.27 31.85
CA VAL A 180 -4.70 23.60 33.14
C VAL A 180 -6.01 23.79 33.91
N ILE A 181 -6.80 22.72 34.02
CA ILE A 181 -7.89 22.66 35.01
C ILE A 181 -7.23 22.33 36.35
N LEU A 182 -7.08 23.34 37.21
CA LEU A 182 -6.73 23.14 38.61
C LEU A 182 -8.00 22.81 39.38
N GLU A 183 -8.23 21.53 39.67
CA GLU A 183 -9.22 21.12 40.67
C GLU A 183 -8.67 21.44 42.07
N PRO A 184 -9.37 22.22 42.91
CA PRO A 184 -8.94 22.46 44.28
C PRO A 184 -9.21 21.21 45.12
N PHE A 185 -8.15 20.53 45.55
CA PHE A 185 -8.23 19.56 46.63
C PHE A 185 -8.66 20.27 47.91
N ALA A 186 -9.90 20.04 48.34
CA ALA A 186 -10.31 20.31 49.71
C ALA A 186 -9.71 19.23 50.61
N TYR A 187 -8.76 19.62 51.46
CA TYR A 187 -8.30 18.80 52.58
C TYR A 187 -9.43 18.71 53.62
N LEU A 188 -9.73 17.48 54.06
CA LEU A 188 -10.38 17.19 55.34
C LEU A 188 -9.29 17.04 56.41
#